data_AF-A0A8D0GP38-F1
#
_entry.id   AF-A0A8D0GP38-F1
#
_cell.length_a   1.000
_cell.length_b   1.000
_cell.length_c   1.000
_cell.angle_alpha   90.00
_cell.angle_beta   90.00
_cell.angle_gamma   90.00
#
_symmetry.space_group_name_H-M   'P 1'
#
loop_
_entity.id
_entity.type
_entity.pdbx_description
1 polymer ?
#
loop_
_entity_poly.entity_id
_entity_poly.type
_entity_poly.pdbx_seq_one_letter_code
_entity_poly.pdbx_strand_id
1 'polypeptide(L)'
;MPGYDYKFLEKPKRRLLCPLCGKAMREPVQVSTCGHRFCDTCLQEFLSEGVFKWPFAQRVTFSLLDQSDPSLAKPQHVTETFLPDPNWKNFQKPGVGRGSLDESSLGFGYPKFIAHEDIRKRHYVRDNALFIKASVEISPKILP
;
A
#
# COMPACT_ATOMS: atom_id res chain seq x y z
N MET A 1 -12.64 21.16 1.96
CA MET A 1 -14.10 21.18 2.20
C MET A 1 -14.75 19.98 1.51
N PRO A 2 -15.54 19.18 2.22
CA PRO A 2 -16.26 18.03 1.67
C PRO A 2 -17.31 18.42 0.61
N GLY A 3 -17.22 17.85 -0.58
CA GLY A 3 -18.25 17.92 -1.63
C GLY A 3 -18.71 19.34 -2.03
N TYR A 4 -19.72 19.38 -2.89
CA TYR A 4 -20.44 20.61 -3.25
C TYR A 4 -21.78 20.69 -2.51
N ASP A 5 -21.98 21.79 -1.80
CA ASP A 5 -23.23 22.12 -1.12
C ASP A 5 -24.01 23.16 -1.93
N TYR A 6 -24.44 22.75 -3.13
CA TYR A 6 -25.20 23.59 -4.04
C TYR A 6 -26.53 22.92 -4.37
N LYS A 7 -27.52 23.76 -4.66
CA LYS A 7 -28.78 23.29 -5.26
C LYS A 7 -28.57 23.13 -6.75
N PHE A 8 -28.43 21.88 -7.20
CA PHE A 8 -28.32 21.56 -8.62
C PHE A 8 -29.68 21.68 -9.30
N LEU A 9 -29.69 22.14 -10.56
CA LEU A 9 -30.91 22.18 -11.39
C LEU A 9 -31.50 20.78 -11.58
N GLU A 10 -30.62 19.80 -11.80
CA GLU A 10 -30.97 18.38 -11.86
C GLU A 10 -30.32 17.62 -10.71
N LYS A 11 -31.01 16.61 -10.19
CA LYS A 11 -30.46 15.75 -9.14
C LYS A 11 -29.23 15.01 -9.68
N PRO A 12 -28.05 15.14 -9.04
CA PRO A 12 -26.86 14.43 -9.50
C PRO A 12 -27.07 12.91 -9.43
N LYS A 13 -26.58 12.21 -10.45
CA LYS A 13 -26.63 10.73 -10.50
C LYS A 13 -25.79 10.16 -9.36
N ARG A 14 -26.19 9.02 -8.79
CA ARG A 14 -25.52 8.37 -7.63
C ARG A 14 -24.00 8.22 -7.80
N ARG A 15 -23.53 7.89 -9.01
CA ARG A 15 -22.10 7.75 -9.34
C ARG A 15 -21.27 9.04 -9.22
N LEU A 16 -21.93 10.20 -9.13
CA LEU A 16 -21.31 11.52 -8.99
C LEU A 16 -21.32 11.99 -7.54
N LEU A 17 -21.94 11.22 -6.64
CA LEU A 17 -21.99 11.48 -5.21
C LEU A 17 -20.84 10.78 -4.51
N CYS A 18 -20.24 11.47 -3.54
CA CYS A 18 -19.22 10.90 -2.67
C CYS A 18 -19.89 9.93 -1.68
N PRO A 19 -19.40 8.68 -1.54
CA PRO A 19 -19.95 7.73 -0.57
C PRO A 19 -19.75 8.14 0.90
N LEU A 20 -18.75 8.98 1.20
CA LEU A 20 -18.42 9.40 2.57
C LEU A 20 -19.28 10.56 3.06
N CYS A 21 -19.48 11.59 2.24
CA CYS A 21 -20.25 12.79 2.63
C CYS A 21 -21.64 12.88 1.99
N GLY A 22 -21.98 11.97 1.05
CA GLY A 22 -23.28 11.94 0.36
C GLY A 22 -23.52 13.07 -0.66
N LYS A 23 -22.62 14.05 -0.77
CA LYS A 23 -22.74 15.22 -1.65
C LYS A 23 -22.07 14.98 -3.01
N ALA A 24 -22.37 15.83 -4.00
CA ALA A 24 -21.66 15.80 -5.28
C ALA A 24 -20.16 15.99 -5.05
N MET A 25 -19.34 15.14 -5.69
CA MET A 25 -17.91 15.09 -5.42
C MET A 25 -17.20 16.41 -5.77
N ARG A 26 -16.34 16.87 -4.87
CA ARG A 26 -15.38 17.96 -5.10
C ARG A 26 -13.98 17.36 -5.19
N GLU A 27 -13.21 17.73 -6.20
CA GLU A 27 -11.89 17.13 -6.50
C GLU A 27 -11.96 15.58 -6.43
N PRO A 28 -12.71 14.93 -7.33
CA PRO A 28 -12.96 13.50 -7.24
C PRO A 28 -11.67 12.67 -7.41
N VAL A 29 -11.36 11.86 -6.41
CA VAL A 29 -10.24 10.91 -6.44
C VAL A 29 -10.79 9.50 -6.64
N GLN A 30 -10.20 8.73 -7.57
CA GLN A 30 -10.56 7.34 -7.84
C GLN A 30 -9.57 6.38 -7.16
N VAL A 31 -10.09 5.44 -6.37
CA VAL A 31 -9.29 4.35 -5.80
C VAL A 31 -8.96 3.36 -6.90
N SER A 32 -7.68 3.22 -7.25
CA SER A 32 -7.24 2.40 -8.38
C SER A 32 -7.61 0.92 -8.24
N THR A 33 -7.66 0.40 -7.01
CA THR A 33 -7.93 -1.02 -6.74
C THR A 33 -9.40 -1.41 -6.89
N CYS A 34 -10.35 -0.48 -6.74
CA CYS A 34 -11.79 -0.80 -6.77
C CYS A 34 -12.65 0.15 -7.60
N GLY A 35 -12.08 1.21 -8.18
CA GLY A 35 -12.78 2.16 -9.05
C GLY A 35 -13.76 3.13 -8.35
N HIS A 36 -13.94 3.00 -7.04
CA HIS A 36 -14.78 3.92 -6.27
C HIS A 36 -14.19 5.34 -6.25
N ARG A 37 -15.06 6.34 -6.27
CA ARG A 37 -14.68 7.75 -6.29
C ARG A 37 -15.17 8.48 -5.04
N PHE A 38 -14.35 9.38 -4.52
CA PHE A 38 -14.60 10.15 -3.31
C PHE A 38 -14.18 11.61 -3.52
N CYS A 39 -14.62 12.53 -2.67
CA CYS A 39 -13.95 13.84 -2.59
C CYS A 39 -12.53 13.61 -2.05
N ASP A 40 -11.54 14.35 -2.56
CA ASP A 40 -10.16 14.29 -2.07
C ASP A 40 -10.09 14.43 -0.54
N THR A 41 -10.70 15.49 0.01
CA THR A 41 -10.66 15.74 1.46
C THR A 41 -11.36 14.64 2.26
N CYS A 42 -12.47 14.09 1.78
CA CYS A 42 -13.17 13.02 2.49
C CYS A 42 -12.35 11.74 2.51
N LEU A 43 -11.69 11.40 1.40
CA LEU A 43 -10.84 10.21 1.34
C LEU A 43 -9.61 10.39 2.24
N GLN A 44 -8.98 11.56 2.23
CA GLN A 44 -7.85 11.87 3.10
C GLN A 44 -8.22 11.80 4.58
N GLU A 45 -9.33 12.43 4.99
CA GLU A 45 -9.84 12.39 6.37
C GLU A 45 -10.12 10.94 6.78
N PHE A 46 -10.90 10.20 5.98
CA PHE A 46 -11.21 8.80 6.24
C PHE A 46 -9.93 7.97 6.45
N LEU A 47 -8.96 8.06 5.52
CA LEU A 47 -7.69 7.35 5.63
C LEU A 47 -6.87 7.76 6.86
N SER A 48 -6.95 9.03 7.28
CA SER A 48 -6.24 9.55 8.45
C SER A 48 -6.80 9.07 9.79
N GLU A 49 -8.10 8.73 9.85
CA GLU A 49 -8.76 8.21 11.06
C GLU A 49 -8.33 6.77 11.42
N GLY A 50 -7.48 6.15 10.59
CA GLY A 50 -6.93 4.83 10.90
C GLY A 50 -7.90 3.69 10.58
N VAL A 51 -8.53 3.74 9.40
CA VAL A 51 -9.35 2.65 8.82
C VAL A 51 -8.58 1.33 8.71
N PHE A 52 -7.25 1.39 8.77
CA PHE A 52 -6.40 0.21 8.78
C PHE A 52 -6.62 -0.58 10.07
N LYS A 53 -7.02 -1.84 9.91
CA LYS A 53 -7.17 -2.77 11.02
C LYS A 53 -5.81 -3.04 11.65
N TRP A 54 -5.78 -3.03 12.98
CA TRP A 54 -4.62 -3.39 13.78
C TRP A 54 -4.95 -4.60 14.67
N PRO A 55 -3.98 -5.49 14.95
CA PRO A 55 -2.62 -5.49 14.41
C PRO A 55 -2.62 -5.70 12.88
N PHE A 56 -1.61 -5.16 12.21
CA PHE A 56 -1.47 -5.30 10.76
C PHE A 56 -1.28 -6.77 10.44
N ALA A 57 -2.15 -7.33 9.60
CA ALA A 57 -2.21 -8.77 9.33
C ALA A 57 -2.24 -9.10 7.83
N GLN A 58 -1.92 -8.14 6.98
CA GLN A 58 -1.92 -8.35 5.53
C GLN A 58 -0.61 -9.00 5.08
N ARG A 59 -0.69 -9.95 4.13
CA ARG A 59 0.48 -10.63 3.57
C ARG A 59 1.41 -9.60 2.92
N VAL A 60 2.68 -9.64 3.32
CA VAL A 60 3.72 -8.77 2.78
C VAL A 60 4.73 -9.61 2.02
N THR A 61 5.08 -9.15 0.83
CA THR A 61 6.06 -9.78 -0.05
C THR A 61 7.13 -8.76 -0.43
N PHE A 62 8.39 -9.13 -0.24
CA PHE A 62 9.54 -8.39 -0.74
C PHE A 62 10.17 -9.15 -1.90
N SER A 63 10.48 -8.45 -3.00
CA SER A 63 11.14 -9.03 -4.17
C SER A 63 12.33 -8.19 -4.61
N LEU A 64 13.49 -8.80 -4.82
CA LEU A 64 14.59 -8.24 -5.61
C LEU A 64 14.37 -8.60 -7.07
N LEU A 65 14.27 -7.58 -7.92
CA LEU A 65 13.90 -7.76 -9.32
C LEU A 65 15.12 -8.13 -10.17
N ASP A 66 15.10 -9.32 -10.76
CA ASP A 66 15.86 -9.64 -11.96
C ASP A 66 15.44 -8.72 -13.12
N GLN A 67 16.38 -7.96 -13.66
CA GLN A 67 16.19 -6.94 -14.71
C GLN A 67 16.46 -7.50 -16.12
N SER A 68 16.45 -8.82 -16.28
CA SER A 68 16.52 -9.50 -17.58
C SER A 68 15.38 -9.04 -18.50
N ASP A 69 15.65 -8.93 -19.81
CA ASP A 69 14.61 -8.63 -20.80
C ASP A 69 13.54 -9.73 -20.81
N PRO A 70 12.28 -9.43 -20.42
CA PRO A 70 11.22 -10.43 -20.36
C PRO A 70 10.89 -11.07 -21.72
N SER A 71 11.26 -10.44 -22.83
CA SER A 71 11.09 -10.99 -24.18
C SER A 71 12.12 -12.06 -24.53
N LEU A 72 13.29 -12.06 -23.87
CA LEU A 72 14.38 -13.01 -24.12
C LEU A 72 14.39 -14.16 -23.11
N ALA A 73 14.08 -13.88 -21.84
CA ALA A 73 14.01 -14.88 -20.80
C ALA A 73 13.05 -14.44 -19.70
N LYS A 74 12.39 -15.41 -19.05
CA LYS A 74 11.56 -15.13 -17.89
C LYS A 74 12.44 -14.61 -16.74
N PRO A 75 12.21 -13.38 -16.23
CA PRO A 75 12.95 -12.87 -15.08
C PRO A 75 12.73 -13.74 -13.84
N GLN A 76 13.80 -13.99 -13.10
CA GLN A 76 13.76 -14.81 -11.88
C GLN A 76 14.02 -13.93 -10.66
N HIS A 77 12.97 -13.27 -10.17
CA HIS A 77 13.06 -12.43 -8.98
C HIS A 77 13.30 -13.28 -7.72
N VAL A 78 14.17 -12.82 -6.82
CA VAL A 78 14.27 -13.40 -5.46
C VAL A 78 13.16 -12.80 -4.63
N THR A 79 12.32 -13.64 -4.02
CA THR A 79 11.11 -13.19 -3.34
C THR A 79 10.97 -13.89 -2.00
N GLU A 80 10.73 -13.11 -0.95
CA GLU A 80 10.36 -13.61 0.36
C GLU A 80 9.01 -13.04 0.79
N THR A 81 8.23 -13.84 1.51
CA THR A 81 6.86 -13.48 1.91
C THR A 81 6.59 -13.89 3.33
N PHE A 82 6.02 -12.98 4.11
CA PHE A 82 5.56 -13.27 5.46
C PHE A 82 4.11 -12.85 5.67
N LEU A 83 3.50 -13.53 6.63
CA LEU A 83 2.26 -13.10 7.26
C LEU A 83 2.66 -12.46 8.59
N PRO A 84 2.35 -11.17 8.81
CA PRO A 84 2.60 -10.51 10.08
C PRO A 84 1.97 -11.29 11.26
N ASP A 85 2.75 -11.57 12.30
CA ASP A 85 2.24 -12.18 13.54
C ASP A 85 1.53 -11.09 14.38
N PRO A 86 0.22 -11.25 14.68
CA PRO A 86 -0.54 -10.30 15.49
C PRO A 86 0.03 -10.03 16.88
N ASN A 87 0.90 -10.90 17.42
CA ASN A 87 1.49 -10.75 18.74
C ASN A 87 2.80 -9.96 18.74
N TRP A 88 3.37 -9.70 17.56
CA TRP A 88 4.65 -8.98 17.46
C TRP A 88 4.44 -7.48 17.53
N LYS A 89 5.35 -6.79 18.23
CA LYS A 89 5.27 -5.34 18.46
C LYS A 89 5.35 -4.53 17.16
N ASN A 90 6.13 -5.00 16.19
CA ASN A 90 6.36 -4.35 14.89
C ASN A 90 5.05 -4.16 14.10
N PHE A 91 4.05 -5.01 14.34
CA PHE A 91 2.76 -5.01 13.65
C PHE A 91 1.60 -4.46 14.48
N GLN A 92 1.87 -3.91 15.66
CA GLN A 92 0.86 -3.18 16.44
C GLN A 92 0.64 -1.79 15.88
N LYS A 93 -0.50 -1.18 16.23
CA LYS A 93 -0.83 0.21 15.86
C LYS A 93 0.36 1.14 16.20
N PRO A 94 0.87 1.93 15.24
CA PRO A 94 1.89 2.93 15.51
C PRO A 94 1.38 3.90 16.59
N GLY A 95 2.09 3.96 17.71
CA GLY A 95 1.79 4.89 18.80
C GLY A 95 2.41 6.27 18.57
N VAL A 96 1.86 7.28 19.22
CA VAL A 96 2.40 8.65 19.25
C VAL A 96 3.63 8.65 20.17
N GLY A 97 4.79 8.28 19.65
CA GLY A 97 6.03 8.25 20.44
C GLY A 97 7.02 7.12 20.15
N ARG A 98 7.03 6.55 18.94
CA ARG A 98 8.14 5.66 18.53
C ARG A 98 9.43 6.47 18.41
N GLY A 99 10.15 6.61 19.51
CA GLY A 99 11.52 7.12 19.53
C GLY A 99 12.48 6.10 18.92
N SER A 100 13.69 6.53 18.53
CA SER A 100 14.72 5.70 17.89
C SER A 100 15.27 4.55 18.75
N LEU A 101 14.79 4.41 19.99
CA LEU A 101 15.20 3.39 20.97
C LEU A 101 14.14 2.29 21.17
N ASP A 102 12.97 2.41 20.53
CA ASP A 102 11.94 1.37 20.61
C ASP A 102 12.28 0.23 19.64
N GLU A 103 12.46 -0.99 20.13
CA GLU A 103 12.65 -2.20 19.32
C GLU A 103 11.53 -2.42 18.28
N SER A 104 10.33 -1.88 18.51
CA SER A 104 9.24 -1.90 17.52
C SER A 104 9.46 -0.94 16.35
N SER A 105 10.45 -0.05 16.44
CA SER A 105 10.94 0.80 15.34
C SER A 105 11.93 0.08 14.42
N LEU A 106 12.48 -1.07 14.84
CA LEU A 106 13.35 -1.87 13.98
C LEU A 106 12.53 -2.49 12.84
N GLY A 107 13.07 -2.42 11.63
CA GLY A 107 12.43 -2.98 10.45
C GLY A 107 12.29 -4.50 10.55
N PHE A 108 11.18 -5.03 10.06
CA PHE A 108 10.98 -6.48 9.93
C PHE A 108 11.27 -6.92 8.50
N GLY A 109 12.04 -8.01 8.34
CA GLY A 109 12.41 -8.54 7.04
C GLY A 109 13.35 -9.74 7.15
N TYR A 110 14.09 -10.00 6.08
CA TYR A 110 14.96 -11.17 5.97
C TYR A 110 16.41 -10.72 5.92
N PRO A 111 17.18 -10.87 7.01
CA PRO A 111 18.58 -10.41 7.04
C PRO A 111 19.48 -11.19 6.06
N LYS A 112 19.05 -12.39 5.65
CA LYS A 112 19.72 -13.24 4.65
C LYS A 112 18.87 -13.39 3.38
N PHE A 113 18.44 -12.27 2.79
CA PHE A 113 17.53 -12.26 1.65
C PHE A 113 18.16 -12.84 0.36
N ILE A 114 19.44 -12.54 0.09
CA ILE A 114 20.20 -13.11 -1.02
C ILE A 114 21.70 -13.10 -0.69
N ALA A 115 22.45 -14.12 -1.11
CA ALA A 115 23.90 -14.10 -1.00
C ALA A 115 24.53 -13.13 -2.00
N HIS A 116 25.63 -12.47 -1.62
CA HIS A 116 26.36 -11.55 -2.52
C HIS A 116 27.00 -12.24 -3.73
N GLU A 117 27.22 -13.55 -3.68
CA GLU A 117 27.63 -14.32 -4.86
C GLU A 117 26.45 -14.54 -5.81
N ASP A 118 25.25 -14.79 -5.28
CA ASP A 118 24.04 -15.04 -6.06
C ASP A 118 23.51 -13.78 -6.73
N ILE A 119 23.67 -12.61 -6.10
CA ILE A 119 23.27 -11.32 -6.71
C ILE A 119 24.01 -11.04 -8.02
N ARG A 120 25.19 -11.65 -8.21
CA ARG A 120 26.02 -11.52 -9.42
C ARG A 120 25.68 -12.57 -10.49
N LYS A 121 24.91 -13.61 -10.18
CA LYS A 121 24.60 -14.71 -11.11
C LYS A 121 23.57 -14.33 -12.18
N ARG A 122 22.85 -13.22 -12.01
CA ARG A 122 21.80 -12.72 -12.93
C ARG A 122 21.83 -11.19 -13.01
N HIS A 123 20.91 -10.63 -13.78
CA HIS A 123 20.75 -9.19 -13.97
C HIS A 123 20.01 -8.50 -12.81
N TYR A 124 20.31 -8.87 -11.55
CA TYR A 124 19.74 -8.20 -10.38
C TYR A 124 20.29 -6.78 -10.20
N VAL A 125 21.54 -6.56 -10.61
CA VAL A 125 22.19 -5.24 -10.65
C VAL A 125 22.54 -4.91 -12.10
N ARG A 126 22.09 -3.76 -12.57
CA ARG A 126 22.36 -3.25 -13.91
C ARG A 126 22.52 -1.74 -13.82
N ASP A 127 23.51 -1.19 -14.53
CA ASP A 127 23.78 0.25 -14.54
C ASP A 127 23.92 0.85 -13.12
N ASN A 128 24.58 0.10 -12.23
CA ASN A 128 24.75 0.42 -10.81
C ASN A 128 23.43 0.63 -10.04
N ALA A 129 22.34 0.04 -10.51
CA ALA A 129 21.02 0.09 -9.89
C ALA A 129 20.46 -1.31 -9.62
N LEU A 130 19.73 -1.43 -8.52
CA LEU A 130 18.89 -2.58 -8.18
C LEU A 130 17.47 -2.10 -7.87
N PHE A 131 16.49 -2.96 -8.06
CA PHE A 131 15.09 -2.64 -7.78
C PHE A 131 14.53 -3.62 -6.76
N ILE A 132 13.98 -3.08 -5.67
CA ILE A 132 13.23 -3.83 -4.65
C ILE A 132 11.76 -3.46 -4.78
N LYS A 133 10.90 -4.48 -4.85
CA LYS A 133 9.46 -4.33 -4.79
C LYS A 133 8.94 -4.83 -3.45
N ALA A 134 8.23 -3.97 -2.73
CA ALA A 134 7.40 -4.36 -1.60
C ALA A 134 5.93 -4.38 -2.03
N SER A 135 5.24 -5.49 -1.82
CA SER A 135 3.81 -5.60 -2.10
C SER A 135 3.04 -6.10 -0.89
N VAL A 136 1.88 -5.50 -0.67
CA VAL A 136 0.94 -5.89 0.38
C VAL A 136 -0.34 -6.39 -0.29
N GLU A 137 -0.80 -7.58 0.09
CA GLU A 137 -2.09 -8.09 -0.37
C GLU A 137 -3.21 -7.42 0.42
N ILE A 138 -3.85 -6.43 -0.19
CA ILE A 138 -4.96 -5.70 0.43
C ILE A 138 -6.26 -6.43 0.07
N SER A 139 -6.98 -6.91 1.09
CA SER A 139 -8.34 -7.41 0.91
C SER A 139 -9.23 -6.33 0.28
N PRO A 140 -10.02 -6.63 -0.76
CA PRO A 140 -10.82 -5.64 -1.51
C PRO A 140 -11.94 -4.97 -0.69
N LYS A 141 -12.19 -5.44 0.53
CA LYS A 141 -13.20 -4.91 1.46
C LYS A 141 -12.63 -3.73 2.26
N ILE A 142 -12.28 -2.64 1.58
CA ILE A 142 -11.91 -1.37 2.25
C ILE A 142 -13.16 -0.58 2.67
N LEU A 143 -14.34 -0.93 2.13
CA LEU A 143 -15.60 -0.27 2.42
C LEU A 143 -16.62 -1.30 2.95
N PRO A 144 -17.51 -0.92 3.89
CA PRO A 144 -18.73 -1.66 4.17
C PRO A 144 -19.67 -1.71 2.97
#